data_AF-A0A829Q2R4-F1
#
_entry.id   AF-A0A829Q2R4-F1
#
_cell.length_a   1.000
_cell.length_b   1.000
_cell.length_c   1.000
_cell.angle_alpha   90.00
_cell.angle_beta   90.00
_cell.angle_gamma   90.00
#
_symmetry.space_group_name_H-M   'P 1'
#
loop_
_entity.id
_entity.type
_entity.pdbx_description
1 polymer ?
#
loop_
_entity_poly.entity_id
_entity_poly.type
_entity_poly.pdbx_seq_one_letter_code
_entity_poly.pdbx_strand_id
1 'polypeptide(L)'
;MGESTQRGCSWDGPGWKLQQLVVNRPVDEYLNQDNYPGAEAISIGDLRAVRWRDNVDPQRVCFIELPSQRASVGTIVGVNSPQAQRAIPDACAKAVDIATGTAKKLPK
;
A
#
# COMPACT_ATOMS: atom_id res chain seq x y z
N MET A 1 -11.73 -19.58 8.72
CA MET A 1 -10.97 -18.55 7.98
C MET A 1 -11.86 -18.10 6.85
N GLY A 2 -12.45 -16.89 6.94
CA GLY A 2 -13.34 -16.39 5.89
C GLY A 2 -12.52 -15.97 4.68
N GLU A 3 -12.92 -16.41 3.48
CA GLU A 3 -12.30 -16.02 2.22
C GLU A 3 -12.36 -14.50 2.07
N SER A 4 -11.25 -13.80 2.28
CA SER A 4 -11.14 -12.41 1.88
C SER A 4 -10.98 -12.39 0.36
N THR A 5 -12.06 -12.15 -0.38
CA THR A 5 -11.96 -11.87 -1.83
C THR A 5 -11.15 -10.58 -2.01
N GLN A 6 -9.84 -10.71 -2.27
CA GLN A 6 -9.00 -9.61 -2.68
C GLN A 6 -9.40 -9.23 -4.11
N ARG A 7 -10.08 -8.09 -4.25
CA ARG A 7 -10.44 -7.52 -5.56
C ARG A 7 -9.41 -6.48 -5.91
N GLY A 8 -8.96 -6.41 -7.15
CA GLY A 8 -7.95 -5.43 -7.49
C GLY A 8 -7.30 -5.62 -8.85
N CYS A 9 -6.29 -4.82 -9.08
CA CYS A 9 -5.46 -4.86 -10.27
C CYS A 9 -3.99 -4.99 -9.87
N SER A 10 -3.22 -5.67 -10.70
CA SER A 10 -1.77 -5.72 -10.60
C SER A 10 -1.13 -5.32 -11.92
N TRP A 11 0.00 -4.62 -11.81
CA TRP A 11 0.85 -4.26 -12.92
C TRP A 11 2.26 -4.69 -12.61
N ASP A 12 2.90 -5.28 -13.60
CA ASP A 12 4.27 -5.75 -13.51
C ASP A 12 5.08 -5.07 -14.61
N GLY A 13 6.29 -4.65 -14.28
CA GLY A 13 7.26 -4.16 -15.25
C GLY A 13 8.64 -4.69 -14.93
N PRO A 14 9.66 -4.31 -15.74
CA PRO A 14 11.02 -4.80 -15.54
C PRO A 14 11.54 -4.46 -14.13
N GLY A 15 11.56 -5.47 -13.26
CA GLY A 15 12.05 -5.36 -11.89
C GLY A 15 11.19 -4.54 -10.93
N TRP A 16 9.93 -4.23 -11.24
CA TRP A 16 9.00 -3.59 -10.32
C TRP A 16 7.59 -4.16 -10.44
N LYS A 17 6.80 -4.00 -9.37
CA LYS A 17 5.40 -4.40 -9.28
C LYS A 17 4.56 -3.34 -8.58
N LEU A 18 3.34 -3.16 -9.04
CA LEU A 18 2.30 -2.37 -8.39
C LEU A 18 1.06 -3.26 -8.20
N GLN A 19 0.45 -3.19 -7.03
CA GLN A 19 -0.88 -3.76 -6.80
C GLN A 19 -1.79 -2.71 -6.18
N GLN A 20 -3.04 -2.69 -6.62
CA GLN A 20 -4.12 -1.97 -5.94
C GLN A 20 -5.21 -2.95 -5.57
N LEU A 21 -5.53 -3.03 -4.28
CA LEU A 21 -6.40 -4.06 -3.71
C LEU A 21 -7.51 -3.42 -2.89
N VAL A 22 -8.72 -3.94 -2.98
CA VAL A 22 -9.87 -3.57 -2.15
C VAL A 22 -10.13 -4.71 -1.19
N VAL A 23 -10.06 -4.43 0.11
CA VAL A 23 -10.25 -5.41 1.18
C VAL A 23 -11.39 -4.95 2.07
N ASN A 24 -12.34 -5.83 2.38
CA ASN A 24 -13.46 -5.54 3.29
C ASN A 24 -12.99 -5.55 4.77
N ARG A 25 -12.08 -4.63 5.08
CA ARG A 25 -11.45 -4.45 6.41
C ARG A 25 -11.24 -2.96 6.67
N PRO A 26 -11.56 -2.44 7.87
CA PRO A 26 -11.24 -1.07 8.26
C PRO A 26 -9.73 -0.82 8.33
N VAL A 27 -9.31 0.40 8.02
CA VAL A 27 -7.89 0.76 7.92
C VAL A 27 -7.12 0.60 9.24
N ASP A 28 -7.78 0.81 10.40
CA ASP A 28 -7.11 0.71 11.71
C ASP A 28 -6.69 -0.72 12.07
N GLU A 29 -7.27 -1.76 11.45
CA GLU A 29 -6.81 -3.15 11.65
C GLU A 29 -5.36 -3.36 11.19
N TYR A 30 -4.87 -2.53 10.25
CA TYR A 30 -3.49 -2.58 9.78
C TYR A 30 -2.49 -1.97 10.77
N LEU A 31 -2.94 -1.35 11.87
CA LEU A 31 -2.06 -0.85 12.93
C LEU A 31 -1.71 -1.93 13.98
N ASN A 32 -2.29 -3.12 13.86
CA ASN A 32 -1.94 -4.24 14.72
C ASN A 32 -0.50 -4.68 14.45
N GLN A 33 0.40 -4.37 15.39
CA GLN A 33 1.84 -4.62 15.26
C GLN A 33 2.20 -6.11 15.24
N ASP A 34 1.35 -7.00 15.76
CA ASP A 34 1.57 -8.45 15.69
C ASP A 34 1.42 -8.96 14.26
N ASN A 35 0.54 -8.34 13.47
CA ASN A 35 0.25 -8.71 12.09
C ASN A 35 1.01 -7.84 11.07
N TYR A 36 1.27 -6.58 11.42
CA TYR A 36 1.90 -5.57 10.57
C TYR A 36 3.00 -4.82 11.33
N PRO A 37 4.15 -5.47 11.59
CA PRO A 37 5.25 -4.83 12.32
C PRO A 37 5.71 -3.54 11.63
N GLY A 38 5.85 -2.47 12.40
CA GLY A 38 6.29 -1.17 11.89
C GLY A 38 5.21 -0.40 11.12
N ALA A 39 3.95 -0.88 11.17
CA ALA A 39 2.84 -0.12 10.62
C ALA A 39 2.59 1.15 11.42
N GLU A 40 2.37 2.25 10.72
CA GLU A 40 2.13 3.56 11.31
C GLU A 40 1.01 4.29 10.58
N ALA A 41 0.31 5.16 11.31
CA ALA A 41 -0.66 6.04 10.71
C ALA A 41 0.03 7.22 10.02
N ILE A 42 -0.37 7.52 8.80
CA ILE A 42 0.09 8.67 8.03
C ILE A 42 -1.10 9.45 7.47
N SER A 43 -0.85 10.67 7.01
CA SER A 43 -1.86 11.48 6.30
C SER A 43 -1.63 11.41 4.80
N ILE A 44 -2.68 11.10 4.03
CA ILE A 44 -2.71 11.22 2.58
C ILE A 44 -3.92 12.07 2.21
N GLY A 45 -3.67 13.34 1.87
CA GLY A 45 -4.73 14.32 1.73
C GLY A 45 -5.48 14.51 3.05
N ASP A 46 -6.80 14.34 3.00
CA ASP A 46 -7.73 14.40 4.14
C ASP A 46 -7.92 13.03 4.83
N LEU A 47 -7.32 11.96 4.31
CA LEU A 47 -7.51 10.61 4.81
C LEU A 47 -6.40 10.21 5.79
N ARG A 48 -6.79 9.58 6.90
CA ARG A 48 -5.89 8.85 7.80
C ARG A 48 -5.62 7.47 7.18
N ALA A 49 -4.44 7.31 6.62
CA ALA A 49 -3.98 6.08 5.99
C ALA A 49 -3.04 5.31 6.93
N VAL A 50 -2.75 4.05 6.57
CA VAL A 50 -1.72 3.26 7.27
C VAL A 50 -0.62 2.89 6.29
N ARG A 51 0.63 2.99 6.74
CA ARG A 51 1.82 2.63 5.98
C ARG A 51 2.61 1.56 6.72
N TRP A 52 3.15 0.59 6.00
CA TRP A 52 4.25 -0.24 6.51
C TRP A 52 5.19 -0.64 5.37
N ARG A 53 6.35 -1.19 5.75
CA ARG A 53 7.42 -1.63 4.84
C ARG A 53 7.66 -3.13 4.98
N ASP A 54 8.32 -3.73 4.00
CA ASP A 54 8.90 -5.07 4.16
C ASP A 54 10.05 -5.04 5.18
N ASN A 55 10.13 -6.08 6.01
CA ASN A 55 11.13 -6.19 7.07
C ASN A 55 12.50 -6.64 6.54
N VAL A 56 12.54 -7.24 5.33
CA VAL A 56 13.79 -7.74 4.72
C VAL A 56 14.59 -6.61 4.08
N ASP A 57 13.92 -5.75 3.31
CA ASP A 57 14.50 -4.55 2.72
C ASP A 57 13.45 -3.43 2.72
N PRO A 58 13.58 -2.46 3.66
CA PRO A 58 12.60 -1.39 3.82
C PRO A 58 12.41 -0.53 2.57
N GLN A 59 13.40 -0.43 1.68
CA GLN A 59 13.32 0.39 0.47
C GLN A 59 12.62 -0.35 -0.67
N ARG A 60 12.55 -1.68 -0.60
CA ARG A 60 12.11 -2.56 -1.68
C ARG A 60 10.60 -2.62 -1.82
N VAL A 61 9.87 -2.70 -0.72
CA VAL A 61 8.42 -2.86 -0.74
C VAL A 61 7.76 -1.92 0.25
N CYS A 62 6.70 -1.26 -0.19
CA CYS A 62 5.86 -0.43 0.65
C CYS A 62 4.40 -0.74 0.44
N PHE A 63 3.66 -0.66 1.54
CA PHE A 63 2.23 -0.87 1.60
C PHE A 63 1.58 0.39 2.15
N ILE A 64 0.50 0.83 1.51
CA ILE A 64 -0.32 1.96 1.93
C ILE A 64 -1.78 1.53 1.89
N GLU A 65 -2.49 1.63 3.00
CA GLU A 65 -3.92 1.33 3.08
C GLU A 65 -4.70 2.63 3.29
N LEU A 66 -5.62 2.93 2.37
CA LEU A 66 -6.53 4.06 2.46
C LEU A 66 -7.90 3.61 2.96
N PRO A 67 -8.59 4.38 3.81
CA PRO A 67 -9.98 4.09 4.16
C PRO A 67 -10.92 4.36 2.98
N SER A 68 -11.91 3.49 2.79
CA SER A 68 -13.05 3.71 1.89
C SER A 68 -14.30 3.06 2.45
N GLN A 69 -15.15 3.85 3.12
CA GLN A 69 -16.36 3.37 3.81
C GLN A 69 -16.07 2.18 4.75
N ARG A 70 -16.57 0.98 4.42
CA ARG A 70 -16.38 -0.26 5.20
C ARG A 70 -15.23 -1.13 4.68
N ALA A 71 -14.43 -0.60 3.78
CA ALA A 71 -13.31 -1.28 3.15
C ALA A 71 -12.03 -0.43 3.27
N SER A 72 -10.93 -1.04 2.89
CA SER A 72 -9.63 -0.41 2.67
C SER A 72 -9.20 -0.60 1.23
N VAL A 73 -8.48 0.38 0.71
CA VAL A 73 -7.83 0.30 -0.60
C VAL A 73 -6.33 0.34 -0.42
N GLY A 74 -5.70 -0.81 -0.62
CA GLY A 74 -4.27 -1.03 -0.54
C GLY A 74 -3.57 -0.61 -1.82
N THR A 75 -2.45 0.09 -1.69
CA THR A 75 -1.48 0.38 -2.75
C THR A 75 -0.15 -0.22 -2.34
N ILE A 76 0.31 -1.22 -3.10
CA ILE A 76 1.53 -1.98 -2.81
C ILE A 76 2.51 -1.75 -3.94
N VAL A 77 3.68 -1.21 -3.63
CA VAL A 77 4.77 -1.01 -4.60
C VAL A 77 5.94 -1.90 -4.20
N GLY A 78 6.44 -2.70 -5.14
CA GLY A 78 7.64 -3.52 -4.98
C GLY A 78 8.68 -3.18 -6.05
N VAL A 79 9.94 -3.08 -5.67
CA VAL A 79 11.08 -2.70 -6.53
C VAL A 79 12.19 -3.73 -6.36
N ASN A 80 12.25 -4.73 -7.22
CA ASN A 80 13.04 -5.96 -7.01
C ASN A 80 14.32 -6.03 -7.87
N SER A 81 14.75 -4.93 -8.49
CA SER A 81 16.00 -4.93 -9.26
C SER A 81 16.77 -3.61 -9.10
N PRO A 82 18.12 -3.63 -9.21
CA PRO A 82 18.91 -2.42 -9.18
C PRO A 82 18.52 -1.41 -10.27
N GLN A 83 18.13 -1.89 -11.46
CA GLN A 83 17.68 -1.02 -12.54
C GLN A 83 16.37 -0.30 -12.17
N ALA A 84 15.40 -1.03 -11.63
CA ALA A 84 14.15 -0.45 -11.18
C ALA A 84 14.36 0.50 -9.99
N GLN A 85 15.29 0.20 -9.08
CA GLN A 85 15.61 1.05 -7.94
C GLN A 85 16.24 2.38 -8.34
N ARG A 86 16.95 2.46 -9.48
CA ARG A 86 17.39 3.76 -10.02
C ARG A 86 16.22 4.66 -10.44
N ALA A 87 15.13 4.06 -10.94
CA ALA A 87 13.93 4.79 -11.35
C ALA A 87 12.93 5.01 -10.21
N ILE A 88 12.90 4.09 -9.25
CA ILE A 88 12.03 4.10 -8.06
C ILE A 88 12.92 3.89 -6.81
N PRO A 89 13.63 4.93 -6.34
CA PRO A 89 14.62 4.77 -5.25
C PRO A 89 14.00 4.40 -3.90
N ASP A 90 12.76 4.84 -3.65
CA ASP A 90 11.99 4.47 -2.46
C ASP A 90 10.58 4.02 -2.88
N ALA A 91 10.28 2.74 -2.63
CA ALA A 91 8.95 2.19 -2.87
C ALA A 91 7.85 2.96 -2.12
N CYS A 92 8.11 3.49 -0.91
CA CYS A 92 7.10 4.25 -0.17
C CYS A 92 6.83 5.63 -0.74
N ALA A 93 7.86 6.33 -1.20
CA ALA A 93 7.64 7.60 -1.90
C ALA A 93 6.73 7.39 -3.12
N LYS A 94 6.95 6.30 -3.87
CA LYS A 94 6.10 5.97 -5.01
C LYS A 94 4.70 5.47 -4.63
N ALA A 95 4.58 4.68 -3.57
CA ALA A 95 3.29 4.20 -3.08
C ALA A 95 2.42 5.37 -2.59
N VAL A 96 3.00 6.35 -1.88
CA VAL A 96 2.29 7.57 -1.43
C VAL A 96 1.82 8.42 -2.61
N ASP A 97 2.63 8.59 -3.65
CA ASP A 97 2.25 9.29 -4.88
C ASP A 97 1.00 8.67 -5.53
N ILE A 98 1.03 7.34 -5.73
CA ILE A 98 -0.10 6.60 -6.32
C ILE A 98 -1.33 6.62 -5.39
N ALA A 99 -1.12 6.42 -4.09
CA ALA A 99 -2.20 6.47 -3.10
C ALA A 99 -2.84 7.87 -3.05
N THR A 100 -2.07 8.94 -3.20
CA THR A 100 -2.59 10.32 -3.29
C THR A 100 -3.51 10.50 -4.50
N GLY A 101 -3.15 9.94 -5.65
CA GLY A 101 -4.01 9.91 -6.83
C GLY A 101 -5.28 9.07 -6.63
N THR A 102 -5.16 7.99 -5.86
CA THR A 102 -6.26 7.05 -5.55
C THR A 102 -7.26 7.64 -4.57
N ALA A 103 -6.79 8.30 -3.51
CA ALA A 103 -7.60 8.93 -2.47
C ALA A 103 -8.65 9.91 -3.04
N LYS A 104 -8.33 10.58 -4.16
CA LYS A 104 -9.24 11.50 -4.86
C LYS A 104 -10.44 10.81 -5.53
N LYS A 105 -10.37 9.49 -5.71
CA LYS A 105 -11.37 8.68 -6.43
C LYS A 105 -12.16 7.74 -5.51
N LEU A 106 -11.76 7.63 -4.24
CA LEU A 106 -12.41 6.72 -3.31
C LEU A 106 -13.78 7.25 -2.88
N PRO A 107 -14.80 6.38 -2.77
CA PRO A 107 -15.97 6.67 -1.97
C PRO A 107 -15.51 7.03 -0.56
N LYS A 108 -15.97 8.20 -0.09
CA LYS A 108 -15.78 8.66 1.27
C LYS A 108 -16.67 7.84 2.21
#